data_AF-A0A8S1I6N1-F1
#
_entry.id   AF-A0A8S1I6N1-F1
#
_cell.length_a   1.000
_cell.length_b   1.000
_cell.length_c   1.000
_cell.angle_alpha   90.00
_cell.angle_beta   90.00
_cell.angle_gamma   90.00
#
_symmetry.space_group_name_H-M   'P 1'
#
loop_
_entity.id
_entity.type
_entity.pdbx_description
1 polymer ?
#
loop_
_entity_poly.entity_id
_entity_poly.type
_entity_poly.pdbx_seq_one_letter_code
_entity_poly.pdbx_strand_id
1 'polypeptide(L)' 'MVGQYKVTKPDIDNLIKTVLDACNGHVWKDDNQITEITSSKRYGLEPKIIMRVEEVI' A
#
# COMPACT_ATOMS: atom_id res chain seq x y z
N MET A 1 2.00 -20.58 -6.11
CA MET A 1 1.18 -19.39 -5.83
C MET A 1 2.00 -18.20 -5.37
N VAL A 2 3.03 -18.38 -4.53
CA VAL A 2 3.87 -17.26 -4.06
C VAL A 2 4.34 -16.41 -5.23
N GLY A 3 4.16 -15.08 -5.13
CA GLY A 3 4.47 -14.11 -6.17
C GLY A 3 3.38 -13.89 -7.22
N GLN A 4 2.37 -14.78 -7.35
CA GLN A 4 1.24 -14.57 -8.26
C GLN A 4 0.25 -13.54 -7.70
N TYR A 5 -0.47 -12.86 -8.60
CA TYR A 5 -1.51 -11.91 -8.22
C TYR A 5 -2.63 -12.58 -7.42
N LYS A 6 -2.96 -11.97 -6.29
CA LYS A 6 -4.00 -12.44 -5.39
C LYS A 6 -5.33 -11.75 -5.72
N VAL A 7 -6.28 -12.48 -6.31
CA VAL A 7 -7.60 -11.93 -6.70
C VAL A 7 -8.66 -12.00 -5.59
N THR A 8 -8.36 -12.64 -4.46
CA THR A 8 -9.27 -12.77 -3.32
C THR A 8 -9.21 -11.57 -2.38
N LYS A 9 -10.24 -11.41 -1.53
CA LYS A 9 -10.29 -10.41 -0.46
C LYS A 9 -9.13 -10.53 0.55
N PRO A 10 -8.70 -9.43 1.20
CA PRO A 10 -9.18 -8.06 1.02
C PRO A 10 -8.79 -7.48 -0.35
N ASP A 11 -9.58 -6.53 -0.81
CA ASP A 11 -9.36 -5.79 -2.06
C ASP A 11 -8.14 -4.87 -1.94
N ILE A 12 -7.48 -4.58 -3.06
CA ILE A 12 -6.21 -3.84 -3.03
C ILE A 12 -6.40 -2.40 -2.56
N ASP A 13 -7.52 -1.78 -2.91
CA ASP A 13 -7.92 -0.45 -2.45
C ASP A 13 -8.05 -0.35 -0.92
N ASN A 14 -8.61 -1.37 -0.27
CA ASN A 14 -8.72 -1.44 1.19
C ASN A 14 -7.35 -1.58 1.86
N LEU A 15 -6.44 -2.34 1.24
CA LEU A 15 -5.06 -2.45 1.71
C LEU A 15 -4.30 -1.13 1.55
N ILE A 16 -4.47 -0.44 0.42
CA ILE A 16 -3.89 0.90 0.20
C ILE A 16 -4.44 1.88 1.23
N LYS A 17 -5.77 1.95 1.39
CA LYS A 17 -6.42 2.85 2.33
C LYS A 17 -5.92 2.66 3.76
N THR A 18 -5.70 1.40 4.18
CA THR A 18 -5.12 1.11 5.50
C THR A 18 -3.74 1.76 5.68
N VAL A 19 -2.90 1.76 4.65
CA VAL A 19 -1.58 2.43 4.67
C VAL A 19 -1.76 3.95 4.70
N LEU A 20 -2.66 4.49 3.88
CA LEU A 20 -2.95 5.92 3.80
C LEU A 20 -3.36 6.48 5.16
N ASP A 21 -4.35 5.85 5.78
CA ASP A 21 -4.90 6.26 7.07
C ASP A 21 -3.84 6.13 8.18
N ALA A 22 -3.08 5.02 8.21
CA ALA A 22 -2.11 4.75 9.28
C ALA A 22 -0.84 5.63 9.21
N CYS A 23 -0.45 6.06 8.01
CA CYS A 23 0.75 6.87 7.81
C CYS A 23 0.47 8.38 7.89
N ASN A 24 -0.80 8.78 7.90
CA ASN A 24 -1.19 10.18 7.97
C ASN A 24 -0.74 10.82 9.30
N GLY A 25 -0.06 11.96 9.23
CA GLY A 25 0.59 12.62 10.37
C GLY A 25 1.87 11.93 10.88
N HIS A 26 2.29 10.82 10.28
CA HIS A 26 3.47 10.04 10.69
C HIS A 26 4.56 10.00 9.62
N VAL A 27 4.22 9.55 8.40
CA VAL A 27 5.15 9.48 7.26
C VAL A 27 5.03 10.73 6.39
N TRP A 28 3.82 11.26 6.26
CA TRP A 28 3.48 12.53 5.61
C TRP A 28 2.55 13.34 6.52
N LYS A 29 2.34 14.62 6.21
CA LYS A 29 1.47 15.49 6.99
C LYS A 29 -0.01 15.23 6.71
N ASP A 30 -0.33 15.05 5.43
CA ASP A 30 -1.68 14.76 4.94
C ASP A 30 -1.58 13.82 3.75
N ASP A 31 -2.53 12.89 3.58
CA ASP A 31 -2.52 11.96 2.45
C ASP A 31 -2.81 12.66 1.11
N ASN A 32 -3.30 13.90 1.14
CA ASN A 32 -3.37 14.78 -0.03
C ASN A 32 -2.01 15.08 -0.69
N GLN A 33 -0.89 14.82 0.00
CA GLN A 33 0.45 15.00 -0.56
C GLN A 33 0.82 13.89 -1.57
N ILE A 34 0.07 12.80 -1.61
CA ILE A 34 0.37 11.65 -2.45
C ILE A 34 -0.18 11.89 -3.85
N THR A 35 0.72 12.05 -4.81
CA THR A 35 0.38 12.33 -6.20
C THR A 35 0.34 11.07 -7.07
N GLU A 36 1.01 9.98 -6.65
CA GLU A 36 1.07 8.73 -7.40
C GLU A 36 1.14 7.52 -6.45
N ILE A 37 0.41 6.45 -6.79
CA ILE A 37 0.49 5.14 -6.10
C ILE A 37 0.59 4.03 -7.14
N THR A 38 1.69 3.27 -7.08
CA THR A 38 1.82 1.98 -7.77
C THR A 38 1.74 0.84 -6.75
N SER A 39 0.84 -0.12 -6.96
CA SER A 39 0.60 -1.19 -5.98
C SER A 39 0.27 -2.54 -6.64
N SER A 40 0.56 -3.64 -5.93
CA SER A 40 0.07 -4.96 -6.29
C SER A 40 -0.13 -5.84 -5.04
N LYS A 41 -1.15 -6.71 -5.05
CA LYS A 41 -1.32 -7.76 -4.03
C LYS A 41 -0.94 -9.12 -4.59
N ARG A 42 -0.04 -9.81 -3.89
CA ARG A 42 0.51 -11.11 -4.30
C ARG A 42 0.42 -12.10 -3.15
N TYR A 43 0.31 -13.39 -3.46
CA TYR A 43 0.44 -14.43 -2.44
C TYR A 43 1.88 -14.42 -1.90
N GLY A 44 2.02 -14.43 -0.58
CA GLY A 44 3.30 -14.52 0.13
C GLY A 44 3.29 -15.67 1.12
N LEU A 45 4.46 -16.01 1.66
CA LEU A 45 4.57 -16.98 2.76
C LEU A 45 3.94 -16.44 4.05
N GLU A 46 4.10 -15.14 4.28
CA GLU A 46 3.56 -14.43 5.43
C GLU A 46 2.78 -13.19 4.96
N PRO A 47 1.62 -12.89 5.58
CA PRO A 47 0.88 -11.66 5.31
C PRO A 47 1.69 -10.43 5.74
N LYS A 48 1.91 -9.50 4.82
CA LYS A 48 2.57 -8.21 5.11
C LYS A 48 2.25 -7.17 4.04
N ILE A 49 2.49 -5.91 4.40
CA ILE A 49 2.56 -4.79 3.46
C ILE A 49 4.01 -4.34 3.41
N ILE A 50 4.51 -4.13 2.19
CA ILE A 50 5.82 -3.54 1.95
C ILE A 50 5.55 -2.29 1.12
N MET A 51 6.04 -1.14 1.59
CA MET A 51 5.90 0.15 0.92
C MET A 51 7.27 0.81 0.76
N ARG A 52 7.41 1.60 -0.30
CA ARG A 52 8.53 2.52 -0.54
C ARG A 52 7.91 3.89 -0.75
N VAL A 53 8.48 4.89 -0.10
CA VAL A 53 8.01 6.28 -0.16
C VAL A 53 9.17 7.13 -0.67
N GLU A 54 8.86 8.04 -1.58
CA GLU A 54 9.83 8.95 -2.19
C GLU A 54 9.22 10.35 -2.24
N GLU A 55 10.04 11.36 -1.95
CA GLU A 55 9.65 12.76 -2.10
C GLU A 55 9.73 13.15 -3.58
N VAL A 56 8.67 13.80 -4.07
CA VAL A 56 8.62 14.36 -5.43
C VAL A 56 8.95 15.84 -5.32
N ILE A 57 10.02 16.27 -5.99
CA ILE A 57 10.52 17.66 -6.02
C ILE A 57 9.78 18.47 -7.09
#